data_AF-A0A381TQ39-F1
#
_entry.id   AF-A0A381TQ39-F1
#
_cell.length_a   1.000
_cell.length_b   1.000
_cell.length_c   1.000
_cell.angle_alpha   90.00
_cell.angle_beta   90.00
_cell.angle_gamma   90.00
#
_symmetry.space_group_name_H-M   'P 1'
#
loop_
_entity.id
_entity.type
_entity.pdbx_description
1 polymer ?
#
loop_
_entity_poly.entity_id
_entity_poly.type
_entity_poly.pdbx_seq_one_letter_code
_entity_poly.pdbx_strand_id
1 'polypeptide(L)'
;MKKIIGFLFLLSTLMFSSFSSSYACDFKNDVPVTSLSAGFDAWKVVMSAAEECGNVTSTLDQDFSKKQVAAMTSNPSQFTIGGVANSTNTALLDAGATRPLDDLVAKYGSSLQENQLIRVDGKIMAIAMMVNSQHLFYREDILNDLGINIPTTYAEVIAAAKKIQAAGVVDYPFGGTYKTGWNLGENFVEIYLGMGGSLFDGNNASVNNSDGIAALNLMKELSSYMDPEFLTSDSTYVQKQFQQGKIAMANLWASRAGAMNNAEESKVVGLVKFAAAPIAKDGQAPAATLWWDGFTIAKNVSDEEAEAGFRVMMAGINPVNLEANKDAAIWLSTAFEPSKIAVGAVATASGGAPGYPASSKLGILHTNFGNTVGDFLSGAASAEATLEKIEADYTTSAKEKGLL
;
A
#
# COMPACT_ATOMS: atom_id res chain seq x y z
N MET A 1 4.88 -71.86 29.77
CA MET A 1 3.53 -71.99 29.16
C MET A 1 2.68 -70.81 29.58
N LYS A 2 2.22 -70.04 28.57
CA LYS A 2 1.13 -69.05 28.57
C LYS A 2 1.01 -68.07 29.74
N LYS A 3 1.24 -66.78 29.47
CA LYS A 3 0.29 -65.72 29.82
C LYS A 3 0.40 -64.57 28.80
N ILE A 4 -0.72 -64.39 28.10
CA ILE A 4 -1.04 -63.36 27.12
C ILE A 4 -1.22 -62.04 27.88
N ILE A 5 -0.53 -60.99 27.46
CA ILE A 5 -0.84 -59.61 27.85
C ILE A 5 -1.16 -58.86 26.56
N GLY A 6 -2.42 -58.47 26.44
CA GLY A 6 -2.95 -57.74 25.28
C GLY A 6 -2.38 -56.33 25.22
N PHE A 7 -1.98 -55.94 24.01
CA PHE A 7 -1.69 -54.55 23.66
C PHE A 7 -3.01 -53.77 23.63
N LEU A 8 -3.20 -52.86 24.60
CA LEU A 8 -4.20 -51.80 24.49
C LEU A 8 -3.65 -50.76 23.50
N PHE A 9 -4.20 -50.70 22.29
CA PHE A 9 -4.06 -49.53 21.44
C PHE A 9 -4.86 -48.39 22.08
N LEU A 10 -4.18 -47.45 22.75
CA LEU A 10 -4.75 -46.13 22.99
C LEU A 10 -4.82 -45.43 21.62
N LEU A 11 -6.00 -45.43 21.00
CA LEU A 11 -6.35 -44.44 19.99
C LEU A 11 -6.34 -43.08 20.70
N SER A 12 -5.24 -42.35 20.57
CA SER A 12 -5.22 -40.92 20.87
C SER A 12 -6.04 -40.22 19.79
N THR A 13 -7.33 -40.09 20.01
CA THR A 13 -8.19 -39.20 19.24
C THR A 13 -7.65 -37.79 19.47
N LEU A 14 -6.84 -37.27 18.54
CA LEU A 14 -6.62 -35.84 18.44
C LEU A 14 -8.00 -35.25 18.16
N MET A 15 -8.68 -34.78 19.21
CA MET A 15 -9.72 -33.79 19.05
C MET A 15 -9.00 -32.56 18.49
N PHE A 16 -9.11 -32.39 17.17
CA PHE A 16 -9.06 -31.06 16.61
C PHE A 16 -10.17 -30.29 17.30
N SER A 17 -9.80 -29.48 18.29
CA SER A 17 -10.64 -28.39 18.74
C SER A 17 -10.85 -27.52 17.52
N SER A 18 -11.97 -27.73 16.82
CA SER A 18 -12.49 -26.74 15.90
C SER A 18 -12.66 -25.48 16.73
N PHE A 19 -11.71 -24.56 16.66
CA PHE A 19 -11.98 -23.18 17.03
C PHE A 19 -13.01 -22.71 16.01
N SER A 20 -14.28 -22.92 16.32
CA SER A 20 -15.37 -22.15 15.74
C SER A 20 -15.20 -20.74 16.29
N SER A 21 -14.26 -19.98 15.73
CA SER A 21 -14.26 -18.54 15.88
C SER A 21 -15.55 -18.06 15.26
N SER A 22 -16.46 -17.59 16.11
CA SER A 22 -17.69 -16.94 15.69
C SER A 22 -17.35 -15.62 14.97
N TYR A 23 -16.95 -15.68 13.70
CA TYR A 23 -17.02 -14.57 12.75
C TYR A 23 -18.29 -14.64 11.91
N ALA A 24 -19.31 -15.35 12.42
CA ALA A 24 -20.55 -15.58 11.72
C ALA A 24 -21.22 -14.25 11.44
N CYS A 25 -21.26 -13.90 10.15
CA CYS A 25 -22.11 -12.85 9.63
C CYS A 25 -23.48 -12.93 10.32
N ASP A 26 -24.02 -11.79 10.73
CA ASP A 26 -25.32 -11.69 11.40
C ASP A 26 -26.49 -12.10 10.47
N PHE A 27 -26.17 -12.50 9.24
CA PHE A 27 -27.05 -12.99 8.22
C PHE A 27 -26.40 -14.09 7.38
N LYS A 28 -27.23 -14.84 6.68
CA LYS A 28 -26.82 -15.75 5.61
C LYS A 28 -27.12 -15.11 4.26
N ASN A 29 -26.11 -15.01 3.41
CA ASN A 29 -26.22 -14.56 2.03
C ASN A 29 -26.49 -15.77 1.10
N ASP A 30 -27.66 -15.80 0.48
CA ASP A 30 -27.97 -16.78 -0.58
C ASP A 30 -27.88 -16.14 -1.99
N VAL A 31 -27.69 -14.82 -2.10
CA VAL A 31 -27.55 -14.07 -3.37
C VAL A 31 -26.12 -14.24 -3.91
N PRO A 32 -25.91 -14.65 -5.18
CA PRO A 32 -24.57 -14.76 -5.73
C PRO A 32 -23.84 -13.41 -5.73
N VAL A 33 -22.69 -13.34 -5.07
CA VAL A 33 -21.82 -12.14 -5.05
C VAL A 33 -20.43 -12.53 -5.53
N THR A 34 -19.89 -11.78 -6.49
CA THR A 34 -18.53 -11.99 -6.99
C THR A 34 -17.65 -10.76 -6.73
N SER A 35 -16.37 -10.96 -6.42
CA SER A 35 -15.42 -9.85 -6.25
C SER A 35 -14.16 -10.01 -7.09
N LEU A 36 -13.58 -8.87 -7.47
CA LEU A 36 -12.23 -8.77 -8.05
C LEU A 36 -11.43 -7.71 -7.30
N SER A 37 -10.32 -8.12 -6.69
CA SER A 37 -9.45 -7.24 -5.90
C SER A 37 -7.97 -7.61 -6.01
N ALA A 38 -7.10 -6.79 -5.40
CA ALA A 38 -5.66 -7.00 -5.42
C ALA A 38 -5.22 -8.23 -4.62
N GLY A 39 -4.18 -8.92 -5.09
CA GLY A 39 -3.72 -10.19 -4.51
C GLY A 39 -2.81 -10.12 -3.28
N PHE A 40 -3.13 -9.34 -2.24
CA PHE A 40 -2.30 -9.23 -1.03
C PHE A 40 -3.07 -9.53 0.28
N ASP A 41 -2.36 -9.64 1.39
CA ASP A 41 -2.88 -10.25 2.62
C ASP A 41 -4.09 -9.53 3.24
N ALA A 42 -4.19 -8.21 3.12
CA ALA A 42 -5.37 -7.49 3.61
C ALA A 42 -6.65 -7.92 2.89
N TRP A 43 -6.60 -8.06 1.57
CA TRP A 43 -7.75 -8.55 0.79
C TRP A 43 -8.09 -10.00 1.10
N LYS A 44 -7.09 -10.85 1.42
CA LYS A 44 -7.36 -12.22 1.91
C LYS A 44 -8.17 -12.18 3.20
N VAL A 45 -7.75 -11.37 4.18
CA VAL A 45 -8.46 -11.22 5.48
C VAL A 45 -9.90 -10.78 5.28
N VAL A 46 -10.12 -9.74 4.47
CA VAL A 46 -11.46 -9.17 4.25
C VAL A 46 -12.35 -10.11 3.45
N MET A 47 -11.84 -10.71 2.37
CA MET A 47 -12.65 -11.58 1.53
C MET A 47 -12.93 -12.93 2.19
N SER A 48 -12.02 -13.51 2.97
CA SER A 48 -12.31 -14.74 3.70
C SER A 48 -13.45 -14.57 4.70
N ALA A 49 -13.48 -13.45 5.43
CA ALA A 49 -14.61 -13.14 6.31
C ALA A 49 -15.91 -12.87 5.53
N ALA A 50 -15.84 -12.25 4.35
CA ALA A 50 -17.01 -12.09 3.49
C ALA A 50 -17.55 -13.43 2.96
N GLU A 51 -16.67 -14.38 2.64
CA GLU A 51 -17.02 -15.72 2.15
C GLU A 51 -17.74 -16.57 3.21
N GLU A 52 -17.46 -16.35 4.49
CA GLU A 52 -18.21 -17.00 5.58
C GLU A 52 -19.70 -16.61 5.61
N CYS A 53 -20.10 -15.50 4.97
CA CYS A 53 -21.50 -15.10 4.90
C CYS A 53 -22.36 -15.97 3.98
N GLY A 54 -21.78 -16.78 3.09
CA GLY A 54 -22.54 -17.67 2.20
C GLY A 54 -22.12 -17.59 0.72
N ASN A 55 -23.05 -17.23 -0.16
CA ASN A 55 -22.88 -17.31 -1.61
C ASN A 55 -21.97 -16.20 -2.20
N VAL A 56 -20.70 -16.21 -1.81
CA VAL A 56 -19.67 -15.25 -2.22
C VAL A 56 -18.53 -16.00 -2.93
N THR A 57 -18.03 -15.45 -4.02
CA THR A 57 -16.84 -15.95 -4.72
C THR A 57 -15.85 -14.81 -4.91
N SER A 58 -14.71 -14.87 -4.22
CA SER A 58 -13.67 -13.85 -4.35
C SER A 58 -12.61 -14.21 -5.41
N THR A 59 -12.12 -13.20 -6.13
CA THR A 59 -10.96 -13.30 -7.02
C THR A 59 -9.90 -12.31 -6.58
N LEU A 60 -8.75 -12.84 -6.13
CA LEU A 60 -7.57 -12.08 -5.75
C LEU A 60 -6.53 -12.16 -6.86
N ASP A 61 -6.23 -11.04 -7.53
CA ASP A 61 -5.36 -11.00 -8.70
C ASP A 61 -4.38 -9.83 -8.63
N GLN A 62 -3.11 -10.06 -8.95
CA GLN A 62 -2.08 -9.01 -9.03
C GLN A 62 -2.28 -8.11 -10.25
N ASP A 63 -2.90 -8.63 -11.31
CA ASP A 63 -3.22 -7.91 -12.54
C ASP A 63 -4.68 -7.39 -12.56
N PHE A 64 -5.35 -7.34 -11.40
CA PHE A 64 -6.77 -6.96 -11.30
C PHE A 64 -7.07 -5.63 -12.01
N SER A 65 -6.18 -4.64 -11.87
CA SER A 65 -6.34 -3.30 -12.44
C SER A 65 -6.45 -3.29 -13.97
N LYS A 66 -5.84 -4.27 -14.65
CA LYS A 66 -5.90 -4.42 -16.12
C LYS A 66 -7.25 -4.94 -16.62
N LYS A 67 -8.03 -5.58 -15.74
CA LYS A 67 -9.27 -6.30 -16.07
C LYS A 67 -10.51 -5.57 -15.52
N GLN A 68 -10.34 -4.85 -14.42
CA GLN A 68 -11.43 -4.34 -13.59
C GLN A 68 -12.41 -3.44 -14.34
N VAL A 69 -11.93 -2.46 -15.11
CA VAL A 69 -12.81 -1.52 -15.84
C VAL A 69 -13.70 -2.26 -16.84
N ALA A 70 -13.11 -3.15 -17.65
CA ALA A 70 -13.86 -3.91 -18.65
C ALA A 70 -14.88 -4.86 -18.00
N ALA A 71 -14.47 -5.53 -16.92
CA ALA A 71 -15.32 -6.47 -16.19
C ALA A 71 -16.48 -5.77 -15.46
N MET A 72 -16.24 -4.59 -14.88
CA MET A 72 -17.28 -3.88 -14.12
C MET A 72 -18.27 -3.12 -15.01
N THR A 73 -17.85 -2.72 -16.22
CA THR A 73 -18.68 -1.99 -17.19
C THR A 73 -19.63 -2.91 -17.97
N SER A 74 -19.43 -4.24 -17.95
CA SER A 74 -20.33 -5.18 -18.63
C SER A 74 -21.77 -5.11 -18.08
N ASN A 75 -22.74 -5.64 -18.82
CA ASN A 75 -24.15 -5.66 -18.42
C ASN A 75 -24.77 -7.07 -18.58
N PRO A 76 -25.04 -7.80 -17.49
CA PRO A 76 -24.71 -7.44 -16.11
C PRO A 76 -23.19 -7.39 -15.89
N SER A 77 -22.77 -6.73 -14.82
CA SER A 77 -21.37 -6.68 -14.41
C SER A 77 -20.83 -8.09 -14.16
N GLN A 78 -19.57 -8.37 -14.49
CA GLN A 78 -18.94 -9.66 -14.17
C GLN A 78 -18.63 -9.80 -12.68
N PHE A 79 -18.43 -8.66 -11.99
CA PHE A 79 -18.13 -8.60 -10.57
C PHE A 79 -19.07 -7.65 -9.85
N THR A 80 -19.69 -8.13 -8.77
CA THR A 80 -20.50 -7.31 -7.86
C THR A 80 -19.63 -6.26 -7.14
N ILE A 81 -18.50 -6.71 -6.61
CA ILE A 81 -17.60 -5.91 -5.76
C ILE A 81 -16.29 -5.65 -6.52
N GLY A 82 -15.92 -4.38 -6.62
CA GLY A 82 -14.60 -3.97 -7.07
C GLY A 82 -13.72 -3.61 -5.89
N GLY A 83 -12.63 -4.34 -5.67
CA GLY A 83 -11.57 -3.90 -4.77
C GLY A 83 -10.73 -2.83 -5.44
N VAL A 84 -10.63 -1.66 -4.83
CA VAL A 84 -10.02 -0.47 -5.43
C VAL A 84 -8.98 0.15 -4.50
N ALA A 85 -8.04 0.86 -5.11
CA ALA A 85 -7.16 1.83 -4.45
C ALA A 85 -7.43 3.23 -5.01
N ASN A 86 -6.75 4.27 -4.47
CA ASN A 86 -6.87 5.65 -4.99
C ASN A 86 -6.86 5.70 -6.53
N SER A 87 -5.90 5.03 -7.15
CA SER A 87 -5.66 5.07 -8.60
C SER A 87 -6.69 4.28 -9.42
N THR A 88 -7.09 3.09 -8.97
CA THR A 88 -8.04 2.25 -9.73
C THR A 88 -9.47 2.73 -9.56
N ASN A 89 -9.80 3.36 -8.42
CA ASN A 89 -11.10 3.98 -8.20
C ASN A 89 -11.39 5.07 -9.23
N THR A 90 -10.40 5.94 -9.54
CA THR A 90 -10.55 6.99 -10.56
C THR A 90 -10.95 6.42 -11.92
N ALA A 91 -10.30 5.34 -12.37
CA ALA A 91 -10.58 4.73 -13.67
C ALA A 91 -12.01 4.16 -13.75
N LEU A 92 -12.52 3.59 -12.66
CA LEU A 92 -13.89 3.09 -12.59
C LEU A 92 -14.94 4.21 -12.54
N LEU A 93 -14.62 5.29 -11.84
CA LEU A 93 -15.45 6.50 -11.80
C LEU A 93 -15.56 7.14 -13.18
N ASP A 94 -14.43 7.32 -13.86
CA ASP A 94 -14.36 7.88 -15.22
C ASP A 94 -15.15 7.02 -16.22
N ALA A 95 -15.14 5.70 -16.05
CA ALA A 95 -15.93 4.77 -16.86
C ALA A 95 -17.42 4.71 -16.49
N GLY A 96 -17.84 5.35 -15.39
CA GLY A 96 -19.21 5.27 -14.87
C GLY A 96 -19.62 3.86 -14.43
N ALA A 97 -18.65 3.03 -14.03
CA ALA A 97 -18.82 1.61 -13.73
C ALA A 97 -19.34 1.34 -12.31
N THR A 98 -19.35 2.34 -11.43
CA THR A 98 -19.68 2.20 -10.01
C THR A 98 -20.95 2.97 -9.64
N ARG A 99 -21.63 2.52 -8.58
CA ARG A 99 -22.81 3.20 -8.04
C ARG A 99 -22.48 4.00 -6.77
N PRO A 100 -23.23 5.07 -6.47
CA PRO A 100 -23.22 5.68 -5.14
C PRO A 100 -23.63 4.67 -4.08
N LEU A 101 -23.00 4.76 -2.91
CA LEU A 101 -23.18 3.86 -1.77
C LEU A 101 -23.99 4.51 -0.64
N ASP A 102 -24.45 5.75 -0.80
CA ASP A 102 -25.12 6.53 0.27
C ASP A 102 -26.30 5.78 0.92
N ASP A 103 -27.18 5.18 0.11
CA ASP A 103 -28.33 4.41 0.61
C ASP A 103 -27.90 3.12 1.34
N LEU A 104 -26.84 2.47 0.86
CA LEU A 104 -26.31 1.24 1.45
C LEU A 104 -25.60 1.55 2.78
N VAL A 105 -24.84 2.66 2.83
CA VAL A 105 -24.20 3.16 4.05
C VAL A 105 -25.26 3.56 5.07
N ALA A 106 -26.34 4.24 4.66
CA ALA A 106 -27.42 4.63 5.56
C ALA A 106 -28.12 3.41 6.20
N LYS A 107 -28.27 2.31 5.46
CA LYS A 107 -28.91 1.07 5.95
C LYS A 107 -27.99 0.18 6.75
N TYR A 108 -26.75 0.00 6.30
CA TYR A 108 -25.86 -1.08 6.75
C TYR A 108 -24.49 -0.59 7.25
N GLY A 109 -24.16 0.69 7.05
CA GLY A 109 -22.84 1.26 7.33
C GLY A 109 -22.67 1.84 8.73
N SER A 110 -23.48 1.44 9.73
CA SER A 110 -23.46 2.03 11.08
C SER A 110 -22.11 1.90 11.81
N SER A 111 -21.28 0.93 11.42
CA SER A 111 -19.92 0.74 11.94
C SER A 111 -18.84 1.53 11.21
N LEU A 112 -19.18 2.21 10.10
CA LEU A 112 -18.21 2.96 9.29
C LEU A 112 -17.86 4.29 9.94
N GLN A 113 -16.60 4.68 9.79
CA GLN A 113 -16.03 5.93 10.27
C GLN A 113 -15.87 6.91 9.10
N GLU A 114 -15.90 8.23 9.35
CA GLU A 114 -15.86 9.23 8.26
C GLU A 114 -14.58 9.11 7.41
N ASN A 115 -13.44 8.74 8.01
CA ASN A 115 -12.19 8.50 7.30
C ASN A 115 -12.21 7.26 6.37
N GLN A 116 -13.27 6.44 6.43
CA GLN A 116 -13.51 5.33 5.51
C GLN A 116 -14.38 5.73 4.32
N LEU A 117 -15.08 6.88 4.37
CA LEU A 117 -16.04 7.28 3.36
C LEU A 117 -15.36 8.08 2.24
N ILE A 118 -15.11 7.44 1.09
CA ILE A 118 -14.51 8.11 -0.05
C ILE A 118 -15.60 8.82 -0.85
N ARG A 119 -15.60 10.15 -0.76
CA ARG A 119 -16.60 11.01 -1.42
C ARG A 119 -16.08 11.61 -2.72
N VAL A 120 -16.90 11.51 -3.76
CA VAL A 120 -16.69 12.19 -5.05
C VAL A 120 -17.97 12.90 -5.42
N ASP A 121 -17.87 14.20 -5.73
CA ASP A 121 -19.03 15.08 -6.00
C ASP A 121 -20.13 15.01 -4.92
N GLY A 122 -19.70 14.90 -3.65
CA GLY A 122 -20.59 14.84 -2.49
C GLY A 122 -21.23 13.47 -2.22
N LYS A 123 -21.00 12.46 -3.07
CA LYS A 123 -21.56 11.10 -2.92
C LYS A 123 -20.51 10.12 -2.43
N ILE A 124 -20.92 9.13 -1.63
CA ILE A 124 -20.01 8.06 -1.21
C ILE A 124 -19.82 7.09 -2.37
N MET A 125 -18.62 7.02 -2.94
CA MET A 125 -18.34 6.20 -4.12
C MET A 125 -17.48 4.96 -3.83
N ALA A 126 -16.80 4.95 -2.69
CA ALA A 126 -16.07 3.79 -2.20
C ALA A 126 -15.97 3.83 -0.67
N ILE A 127 -15.72 2.67 -0.08
CA ILE A 127 -15.42 2.51 1.35
C ILE A 127 -13.97 2.06 1.49
N ALA A 128 -13.13 2.91 2.07
CA ALA A 128 -11.75 2.56 2.40
C ALA A 128 -11.70 1.65 3.65
N MET A 129 -10.91 0.60 3.57
CA MET A 129 -10.74 -0.39 4.65
C MET A 129 -9.37 -0.30 5.32
N MET A 130 -8.36 0.15 4.59
CA MET A 130 -7.00 0.28 5.09
C MET A 130 -6.31 1.48 4.48
N VAL A 131 -5.26 1.93 5.15
CA VAL A 131 -4.27 2.87 4.62
C VAL A 131 -2.93 2.15 4.48
N ASN A 132 -2.10 2.59 3.56
CA ASN A 132 -0.74 2.17 3.40
C ASN A 132 0.07 3.40 3.02
N SER A 133 1.28 3.49 3.56
CA SER A 133 2.22 4.53 3.21
C SER A 133 3.62 3.95 3.30
N GLN A 134 4.55 4.55 2.58
CA GLN A 134 5.95 4.35 2.90
C GLN A 134 6.28 5.03 4.23
N HIS A 135 7.19 4.42 4.97
CA HIS A 135 7.71 4.97 6.22
C HIS A 135 9.09 4.37 6.54
N LEU A 136 9.79 4.93 7.52
CA LEU A 136 11.14 4.52 7.85
C LEU A 136 11.15 3.21 8.64
N PHE A 137 11.79 2.19 8.08
CA PHE A 137 12.18 0.96 8.73
C PHE A 137 13.65 1.11 9.15
N TYR A 138 13.99 0.72 10.38
CA TYR A 138 15.37 0.78 10.86
C TYR A 138 15.72 -0.36 11.81
N ARG A 139 17.00 -0.76 11.79
CA ARG A 139 17.62 -1.69 12.74
C ARG A 139 17.97 -0.95 14.02
N GLU A 140 17.14 -1.11 15.06
CA GLU A 140 17.31 -0.44 16.34
C GLU A 140 18.63 -0.80 17.02
N ASP A 141 19.05 -2.06 16.91
CA ASP A 141 20.33 -2.53 17.43
C ASP A 141 21.52 -1.83 16.77
N ILE A 142 21.52 -1.70 15.44
CA ILE A 142 22.60 -1.00 14.71
C ILE A 142 22.64 0.49 15.07
N LEU A 143 21.49 1.15 15.14
CA LEU A 143 21.43 2.56 15.51
C LEU A 143 21.95 2.78 16.93
N ASN A 144 21.55 1.93 17.88
CA ASN A 144 22.00 2.02 19.27
C ASN A 144 23.51 1.76 19.41
N ASP A 145 24.03 0.71 18.79
CA ASP A 145 25.46 0.35 18.86
C ASP A 145 26.37 1.45 18.28
N LEU A 146 25.87 2.18 17.28
CA LEU A 146 26.59 3.29 16.64
C LEU A 146 26.26 4.67 17.22
N GLY A 147 25.42 4.76 18.26
CA GLY A 147 25.00 6.03 18.87
C GLY A 147 24.29 6.95 17.86
N ILE A 148 23.45 6.39 17.01
CA ILE A 148 22.67 7.10 15.99
C ILE A 148 21.23 7.28 16.52
N ASN A 149 20.78 8.53 16.60
CA ASN A 149 19.37 8.83 16.88
C ASN A 149 18.48 8.37 15.73
N ILE A 150 17.21 8.05 16.03
CA ILE A 150 16.22 7.69 15.01
C ILE A 150 16.08 8.84 14.00
N PRO A 151 16.37 8.64 12.72
CA PRO A 151 16.25 9.70 11.71
C PRO A 151 14.80 10.14 11.51
N THR A 152 14.60 11.46 11.43
CA THR A 152 13.31 12.12 11.15
C THR A 152 13.33 12.89 9.84
N THR A 153 14.52 13.21 9.32
CA THR A 153 14.72 13.87 8.02
C THR A 153 15.59 13.02 7.10
N TYR A 154 15.48 13.22 5.79
CA TYR A 154 16.38 12.55 4.85
C TYR A 154 17.86 12.95 5.04
N ALA A 155 18.14 14.16 5.51
CA ALA A 155 19.49 14.58 5.88
C ALA A 155 20.06 13.73 7.03
N GLU A 156 19.23 13.41 8.03
CA GLU A 156 19.59 12.50 9.12
C GLU A 156 19.73 11.06 8.64
N VAL A 157 18.88 10.59 7.71
CA VAL A 157 19.01 9.26 7.09
C VAL A 157 20.35 9.14 6.38
N ILE A 158 20.75 10.15 5.61
CA ILE A 158 22.05 10.19 4.92
C ILE A 158 23.21 10.21 5.93
N ALA A 159 23.10 10.99 7.00
CA ALA A 159 24.13 11.03 8.04
C ALA A 159 24.27 9.69 8.76
N ALA A 160 23.16 9.02 9.06
CA ALA A 160 23.13 7.67 9.60
C ALA A 160 23.73 6.66 8.61
N ALA A 161 23.39 6.76 7.33
CA ALA A 161 23.89 5.87 6.28
C ALA A 161 25.42 5.95 6.15
N LYS A 162 25.99 7.17 6.20
CA LYS A 162 27.46 7.40 6.22
C LYS A 162 28.13 6.71 7.41
N LYS A 163 27.57 6.83 8.61
CA LYS A 163 28.10 6.18 9.82
C LYS A 163 28.03 4.66 9.74
N ILE A 164 26.88 4.13 9.29
CA ILE A 164 26.66 2.69 9.13
C ILE A 164 27.62 2.11 8.09
N GLN A 165 27.83 2.81 6.97
CA GLN A 165 28.78 2.40 5.93
C GLN A 165 30.20 2.35 6.46
N ALA A 166 30.62 3.38 7.21
CA ALA A 166 31.95 3.43 7.81
C ALA A 166 32.17 2.32 8.84
N ALA A 167 31.12 1.87 9.53
CA ALA A 167 31.19 0.77 10.47
C ALA A 167 31.22 -0.61 9.78
N GLY A 168 30.75 -0.73 8.54
CA GLY A 168 30.79 -1.98 7.77
C GLY A 168 29.93 -3.12 8.36
N VAL A 169 28.87 -2.78 9.09
CA VAL A 169 28.03 -3.75 9.83
C VAL A 169 26.93 -4.39 8.97
N VAL A 170 26.70 -3.87 7.76
CA VAL A 170 25.75 -4.37 6.76
C VAL A 170 26.33 -4.17 5.36
N ASP A 171 25.80 -4.90 4.38
CA ASP A 171 26.22 -4.79 2.97
C ASP A 171 25.95 -3.37 2.43
N TYR A 172 24.74 -2.85 2.68
CA TYR A 172 24.31 -1.52 2.23
C TYR A 172 23.57 -0.79 3.36
N PRO A 173 23.91 0.46 3.70
CA PRO A 173 23.24 1.16 4.80
C PRO A 173 21.73 1.37 4.59
N PHE A 174 21.30 1.57 3.35
CA PHE A 174 19.94 1.94 3.01
C PHE A 174 19.36 1.08 1.89
N GLY A 175 18.09 0.71 1.98
CA GLY A 175 17.32 0.11 0.88
C GLY A 175 16.21 1.03 0.39
N GLY A 176 16.06 1.17 -0.92
CA GLY A 176 15.00 1.95 -1.56
C GLY A 176 14.36 1.20 -2.71
N THR A 177 13.06 1.40 -2.92
CA THR A 177 12.33 0.75 -4.03
C THR A 177 12.56 1.54 -5.31
N TYR A 178 13.68 1.31 -6.00
CA TYR A 178 14.11 2.13 -7.14
C TYR A 178 14.00 1.41 -8.48
N LYS A 179 13.25 0.30 -8.54
CA LYS A 179 12.97 -0.38 -9.81
C LYS A 179 12.43 0.58 -10.86
N THR A 180 13.01 0.59 -12.05
CA THR A 180 12.55 1.40 -13.17
C THR A 180 11.06 1.18 -13.45
N GLY A 181 10.35 2.26 -13.78
CA GLY A 181 8.89 2.29 -13.90
C GLY A 181 8.23 2.80 -12.64
N TRP A 182 7.14 2.15 -12.22
CA TRP A 182 6.24 2.65 -11.17
C TRP A 182 6.96 3.00 -9.85
N ASN A 183 7.96 2.22 -9.42
CA ASN A 183 8.64 2.48 -8.16
C ASN A 183 9.46 3.79 -8.17
N LEU A 184 10.16 4.11 -9.27
CA LEU A 184 10.83 5.40 -9.43
C LEU A 184 9.84 6.56 -9.54
N GLY A 185 8.73 6.34 -10.25
CA GLY A 185 7.66 7.33 -10.36
C GLY A 185 7.10 7.71 -9.00
N GLU A 186 6.82 6.70 -8.17
CA GLU A 186 6.33 6.91 -6.82
C GLU A 186 7.34 7.63 -5.93
N ASN A 187 8.60 7.17 -5.89
CA ASN A 187 9.63 7.81 -5.05
C ASN A 187 9.85 9.28 -5.41
N PHE A 188 9.82 9.60 -6.71
CA PHE A 188 9.91 11.00 -7.14
C PHE A 188 8.70 11.82 -6.65
N VAL A 189 7.48 11.31 -6.83
CA VAL A 189 6.25 12.00 -6.41
C VAL A 189 6.24 12.24 -4.90
N GLU A 190 6.57 11.23 -4.09
CA GLU A 190 6.59 11.34 -2.62
C GLU A 190 7.59 12.40 -2.15
N ILE A 191 8.81 12.38 -2.69
CA ILE A 191 9.86 13.35 -2.33
C ILE A 191 9.47 14.75 -2.80
N TYR A 192 9.00 14.90 -4.03
CA TYR A 192 8.64 16.19 -4.62
C TYR A 192 7.48 16.85 -3.85
N LEU A 193 6.44 16.09 -3.49
CA LEU A 193 5.37 16.57 -2.63
C LEU A 193 5.88 16.91 -1.23
N GLY A 194 6.79 16.11 -0.67
CA GLY A 194 7.46 16.40 0.61
C GLY A 194 8.39 17.62 0.57
N MET A 195 8.71 18.16 -0.61
CA MET A 195 9.38 19.46 -0.78
C MET A 195 8.40 20.64 -0.84
N GLY A 196 7.09 20.37 -0.81
CA GLY A 196 6.02 21.34 -1.00
C GLY A 196 5.75 21.67 -2.46
N GLY A 197 6.25 20.86 -3.40
CA GLY A 197 6.09 21.09 -4.83
C GLY A 197 4.66 20.87 -5.32
N SER A 198 4.25 21.63 -6.35
CA SER A 198 2.99 21.41 -7.07
C SER A 198 3.25 20.69 -8.38
N LEU A 199 2.68 19.50 -8.56
CA LEU A 199 2.92 18.68 -9.74
C LEU A 199 2.40 19.32 -11.05
N PHE A 200 1.41 20.23 -10.94
CA PHE A 200 0.74 20.84 -12.07
C PHE A 200 0.52 22.35 -11.88
N ASP A 201 0.56 23.07 -12.99
CA ASP A 201 -0.03 24.41 -13.16
C ASP A 201 -1.16 24.30 -14.20
N GLY A 202 -2.40 24.34 -13.70
CA GLY A 202 -3.58 23.97 -14.49
C GLY A 202 -3.52 22.52 -14.98
N ASN A 203 -3.43 22.32 -16.30
CA ASN A 203 -3.27 21.00 -16.91
C ASN A 203 -1.83 20.68 -17.34
N ASN A 204 -0.90 21.62 -17.23
CA ASN A 204 0.50 21.42 -17.58
C ASN A 204 1.26 20.85 -16.37
N ALA A 205 2.21 19.94 -16.62
CA ALA A 205 3.18 19.54 -15.59
C ALA A 205 4.07 20.74 -15.22
N SER A 206 4.43 20.86 -13.95
CA SER A 206 5.22 21.99 -13.42
C SER A 206 6.32 21.51 -12.46
N VAL A 207 7.12 20.56 -12.92
CA VAL A 207 8.10 19.83 -12.09
C VAL A 207 9.54 20.14 -12.47
N ASN A 208 9.78 20.77 -13.61
CA ASN A 208 11.08 21.29 -14.03
C ASN A 208 11.40 22.61 -13.31
N ASN A 209 11.67 22.51 -12.01
CA ASN A 209 11.97 23.63 -11.14
C ASN A 209 12.99 23.23 -10.06
N SER A 210 13.30 24.14 -9.13
CA SER A 210 14.30 23.90 -8.09
C SER A 210 13.94 22.74 -7.14
N ASP A 211 12.66 22.55 -6.82
CA ASP A 211 12.21 21.43 -5.99
C ASP A 211 12.32 20.11 -6.77
N GLY A 212 12.05 20.10 -8.09
CA GLY A 212 12.27 18.92 -8.94
C GLY A 212 13.73 18.50 -9.02
N ILE A 213 14.64 19.46 -9.17
CA ILE A 213 16.09 19.21 -9.17
C ILE A 213 16.53 18.69 -7.79
N ALA A 214 16.04 19.31 -6.71
CA ALA A 214 16.33 18.86 -5.35
C ALA A 214 15.85 17.42 -5.11
N ALA A 215 14.65 17.06 -5.60
CA ALA A 215 14.10 15.71 -5.48
C ALA A 215 14.98 14.68 -6.19
N LEU A 216 15.39 14.94 -7.43
CA LEU A 216 16.33 14.09 -8.17
C LEU A 216 17.65 13.93 -7.40
N ASN A 217 18.24 15.02 -6.95
CA ASN A 217 19.52 15.00 -6.23
C ASN A 217 19.43 14.21 -4.92
N LEU A 218 18.33 14.35 -4.17
CA LEU A 218 18.09 13.54 -2.97
C LEU A 218 18.01 12.05 -3.33
N MET A 219 17.27 11.69 -4.39
CA MET A 219 17.19 10.30 -4.83
C MET A 219 18.56 9.74 -5.21
N LYS A 220 19.40 10.53 -5.90
CA LYS A 220 20.77 10.16 -6.28
C LYS A 220 21.67 10.01 -5.06
N GLU A 221 21.60 10.91 -4.08
CA GLU A 221 22.40 10.79 -2.87
C GLU A 221 22.03 9.52 -2.09
N LEU A 222 20.74 9.21 -1.95
CA LEU A 222 20.28 7.97 -1.31
C LEU A 222 20.78 6.72 -2.04
N SER A 223 20.77 6.72 -3.38
CA SER A 223 21.22 5.57 -4.18
C SER A 223 22.69 5.18 -3.94
N SER A 224 23.52 6.12 -3.45
CA SER A 224 24.93 5.85 -3.12
C SER A 224 25.11 4.95 -1.90
N TYR A 225 24.05 4.73 -1.12
CA TYR A 225 24.03 3.85 0.06
C TYR A 225 23.19 2.58 -0.16
N MET A 226 22.74 2.35 -1.39
CA MET A 226 21.94 1.19 -1.78
C MET A 226 22.79 0.11 -2.45
N ASP A 227 22.18 -1.04 -2.72
CA ASP A 227 22.73 -2.03 -3.65
C ASP A 227 22.99 -1.39 -5.02
N PRO A 228 24.17 -1.59 -5.66
CA PRO A 228 24.47 -1.02 -6.97
C PRO A 228 23.44 -1.36 -8.06
N GLU A 229 22.68 -2.45 -7.91
CA GLU A 229 21.59 -2.84 -8.81
C GLU A 229 20.22 -2.26 -8.39
N PHE A 230 20.20 -1.14 -7.66
CA PHE A 230 18.98 -0.50 -7.13
C PHE A 230 17.89 -0.23 -8.18
N LEU A 231 18.23 -0.07 -9.46
CA LEU A 231 17.28 0.10 -10.58
C LEU A 231 16.44 -1.16 -10.88
N THR A 232 16.73 -2.28 -10.22
CA THR A 232 15.94 -3.51 -10.26
C THR A 232 15.17 -3.78 -8.96
N SER A 233 15.41 -2.96 -7.92
CA SER A 233 14.94 -3.19 -6.56
C SER A 233 13.49 -2.75 -6.38
N ASP A 234 12.57 -3.71 -6.43
CA ASP A 234 11.19 -3.50 -5.97
C ASP A 234 11.04 -3.74 -4.46
N SER A 235 9.83 -3.52 -3.94
CA SER A 235 9.53 -3.69 -2.52
C SER A 235 9.80 -5.10 -2.00
N THR A 236 9.66 -6.14 -2.83
CA THR A 236 9.93 -7.53 -2.42
C THR A 236 11.44 -7.76 -2.30
N TYR A 237 12.21 -7.21 -3.24
CA TYR A 237 13.67 -7.26 -3.17
C TYR A 237 14.20 -6.55 -1.91
N VAL A 238 13.76 -5.32 -1.64
CA VAL A 238 14.17 -4.54 -0.45
C VAL A 238 13.73 -5.23 0.85
N GLN A 239 12.50 -5.78 0.89
CA GLN A 239 12.02 -6.58 2.03
C GLN A 239 12.99 -7.74 2.32
N LYS A 240 13.39 -8.50 1.29
CA LYS A 240 14.33 -9.61 1.45
C LYS A 240 15.71 -9.15 1.90
N GLN A 241 16.23 -8.04 1.37
CA GLN A 241 17.50 -7.48 1.86
C GLN A 241 17.43 -7.18 3.36
N PHE A 242 16.33 -6.57 3.83
CA PHE A 242 16.13 -6.26 5.24
C PHE A 242 16.01 -7.53 6.09
N GLN A 243 15.15 -8.47 5.69
CA GLN A 243 14.96 -9.76 6.36
C GLN A 243 16.28 -10.54 6.49
N GLN A 244 17.17 -10.44 5.50
CA GLN A 244 18.47 -11.11 5.51
C GLN A 244 19.58 -10.33 6.22
N GLY A 245 19.27 -9.18 6.82
CA GLY A 245 20.23 -8.35 7.55
C GLY A 245 21.24 -7.62 6.66
N LYS A 246 20.95 -7.47 5.36
CA LYS A 246 21.84 -6.81 4.40
C LYS A 246 21.76 -5.29 4.44
N ILE A 247 20.66 -4.76 5.00
CA ILE A 247 20.43 -3.33 5.13
C ILE A 247 20.04 -2.96 6.55
N ALA A 248 20.34 -1.71 6.92
CA ALA A 248 20.05 -1.17 8.25
C ALA A 248 18.83 -0.24 8.27
N MET A 249 18.55 0.45 7.16
CA MET A 249 17.42 1.36 7.03
C MET A 249 16.74 1.18 5.67
N ALA A 250 15.45 1.49 5.58
CA ALA A 250 14.72 1.59 4.33
C ALA A 250 13.50 2.50 4.47
N ASN A 251 13.14 3.24 3.43
CA ASN A 251 11.78 3.77 3.32
C ASN A 251 10.96 2.75 2.53
N LEU A 252 9.97 2.14 3.18
CA LEU A 252 9.26 0.98 2.63
C LEU A 252 7.77 1.01 2.98
N TRP A 253 6.95 0.38 2.14
CA TRP A 253 5.52 0.20 2.39
C TRP A 253 5.27 -0.50 3.71
N ALA A 254 4.32 0.02 4.49
CA ALA A 254 3.93 -0.58 5.75
C ALA A 254 3.44 -2.03 5.64
N SER A 255 2.85 -2.40 4.50
CA SER A 255 2.47 -3.79 4.21
C SER A 255 3.66 -4.77 4.26
N ARG A 256 4.90 -4.29 4.26
CA ARG A 256 6.12 -5.11 4.38
C ARG A 256 6.58 -5.30 5.82
N ALA A 257 6.02 -4.57 6.77
CA ALA A 257 6.46 -4.55 8.16
C ALA A 257 6.19 -5.87 8.89
N GLY A 258 5.04 -6.52 8.65
CA GLY A 258 4.70 -7.82 9.24
C GLY A 258 5.74 -8.91 8.92
N ALA A 259 6.22 -8.94 7.68
CA ALA A 259 7.20 -9.92 7.20
C ALA A 259 8.56 -9.86 7.94
N MET A 260 8.89 -8.75 8.59
CA MET A 260 10.12 -8.64 9.39
C MET A 260 10.11 -9.55 10.61
N ASN A 261 8.93 -9.92 11.11
CA ASN A 261 8.74 -10.74 12.31
C ASN A 261 8.42 -12.21 12.00
N ASN A 262 8.45 -12.62 10.73
CA ASN A 262 8.33 -14.03 10.36
C ASN A 262 9.67 -14.76 10.60
N ALA A 263 9.74 -15.60 11.63
CA ALA A 263 10.96 -16.33 12.01
C ALA A 263 11.42 -17.38 10.98
N GLU A 264 10.56 -17.80 10.05
CA GLU A 264 10.94 -18.72 8.97
C GLU A 264 11.67 -18.00 7.82
N GLU A 265 11.44 -16.69 7.67
CA GLU A 265 11.94 -15.90 6.55
C GLU A 265 12.97 -14.83 6.96
N SER A 266 12.92 -14.36 8.21
CA SER A 266 13.65 -13.20 8.70
C SER A 266 14.72 -13.56 9.72
N LYS A 267 15.94 -13.05 9.52
CA LYS A 267 17.07 -13.14 10.46
C LYS A 267 17.10 -11.98 11.46
N VAL A 268 16.20 -11.02 11.32
CA VAL A 268 16.18 -9.76 12.10
C VAL A 268 14.90 -9.62 12.92
N VAL A 269 14.26 -10.74 13.26
CA VAL A 269 13.03 -10.76 14.07
C VAL A 269 13.23 -9.97 15.37
N GLY A 270 12.31 -9.04 15.63
CA GLY A 270 12.33 -8.19 16.82
C GLY A 270 13.33 -7.01 16.79
N LEU A 271 14.27 -6.99 15.84
CA LEU A 271 15.31 -5.96 15.73
C LEU A 271 14.89 -4.76 14.87
N VAL A 272 13.85 -4.91 14.05
CA VAL A 272 13.34 -3.85 13.18
C VAL A 272 12.27 -3.05 13.90
N LYS A 273 12.39 -1.72 13.84
CA LYS A 273 11.39 -0.75 14.32
C LYS A 273 10.98 0.19 13.20
N PHE A 274 9.93 0.97 13.46
CA PHE A 274 9.27 1.81 12.49
C PHE A 274 9.13 3.23 13.02
N ALA A 275 9.42 4.21 12.16
CA ALA A 275 9.19 5.63 12.39
C ALA A 275 8.45 6.23 11.18
N ALA A 276 8.01 7.48 11.28
CA ALA A 276 7.41 8.19 10.15
C ALA A 276 8.34 8.20 8.93
N ALA A 277 7.78 8.39 7.73
CA ALA A 277 8.56 8.69 6.54
C ALA A 277 9.43 9.93 6.81
N PRO A 278 10.70 9.95 6.38
CA PRO A 278 11.56 11.08 6.62
C PRO A 278 11.04 12.34 5.92
N ILE A 279 11.20 13.50 6.57
CA ILE A 279 10.90 14.80 5.97
C ILE A 279 12.00 15.14 4.95
N ALA A 280 11.60 15.55 3.73
CA ALA A 280 12.55 15.93 2.67
C ALA A 280 13.02 17.39 2.79
N LYS A 281 12.19 18.27 3.36
CA LYS A 281 12.46 19.71 3.50
C LYS A 281 11.86 20.21 4.80
N ASP A 282 12.65 20.94 5.59
CA ASP A 282 12.21 21.43 6.90
C ASP A 282 10.90 22.22 6.81
N GLY A 283 10.00 21.96 7.78
CA GLY A 283 8.68 22.57 7.84
C GLY A 283 7.64 22.00 6.86
N GLN A 284 7.99 20.97 6.07
CA GLN A 284 7.04 20.23 5.24
C GLN A 284 6.56 18.94 5.92
N ALA A 285 5.53 18.33 5.35
CA ALA A 285 5.03 17.03 5.74
C ALA A 285 6.07 15.92 5.45
N PRO A 286 5.95 14.74 6.10
CA PRO A 286 6.69 13.53 5.72
C PRO A 286 6.64 13.28 4.20
N ALA A 287 7.76 12.93 3.57
CA ALA A 287 7.84 12.66 2.14
C ALA A 287 7.29 11.25 1.84
N ALA A 288 5.96 11.15 1.85
CA ALA A 288 5.20 9.96 1.53
C ALA A 288 3.81 10.37 1.05
N THR A 289 3.11 9.44 0.40
CA THR A 289 1.68 9.60 0.14
C THR A 289 0.86 8.53 0.85
N LEU A 290 -0.36 8.89 1.26
CA LEU A 290 -1.32 7.95 1.84
C LEU A 290 -2.11 7.29 0.71
N TRP A 291 -1.98 5.98 0.65
CA TRP A 291 -2.74 5.11 -0.23
C TRP A 291 -3.80 4.41 0.60
N TRP A 292 -5.03 4.38 0.12
CA TRP A 292 -6.08 3.56 0.70
C TRP A 292 -6.44 2.44 -0.27
N ASP A 293 -6.74 1.30 0.31
CA ASP A 293 -7.46 0.22 -0.37
C ASP A 293 -8.85 0.13 0.25
N GLY A 294 -9.81 -0.27 -0.55
CA GLY A 294 -11.22 -0.28 -0.19
C GLY A 294 -12.06 -0.93 -1.26
N PHE A 295 -13.37 -0.88 -1.10
CA PHE A 295 -14.28 -1.48 -2.07
C PHE A 295 -15.30 -0.49 -2.62
N THR A 296 -15.79 -0.81 -3.81
CA THR A 296 -16.94 -0.17 -4.45
C THR A 296 -17.87 -1.26 -4.98
N ILE A 297 -19.10 -0.87 -5.34
CA ILE A 297 -20.12 -1.77 -5.90
C ILE A 297 -20.37 -1.39 -7.36
N ALA A 298 -20.42 -2.39 -8.23
CA ALA A 298 -20.71 -2.20 -9.64
C ALA A 298 -22.07 -1.53 -9.84
N LYS A 299 -22.17 -0.69 -10.87
CA LYS A 299 -23.42 -0.05 -11.27
C LYS A 299 -24.38 -1.03 -11.94
N ASN A 300 -23.85 -1.95 -12.75
CA ASN A 300 -24.62 -2.83 -13.61
C ASN A 300 -24.94 -4.19 -12.95
N VAL A 301 -25.29 -4.18 -11.67
CA VAL A 301 -25.82 -5.34 -10.94
C VAL A 301 -27.19 -5.01 -10.38
N SER A 302 -27.98 -6.02 -10.01
CA SER A 302 -29.29 -5.79 -9.39
C SER A 302 -29.15 -5.10 -8.03
N ASP A 303 -30.21 -4.43 -7.55
CA ASP A 303 -30.19 -3.82 -6.21
C ASP A 303 -30.06 -4.87 -5.10
N GLU A 304 -30.64 -6.06 -5.30
CA GLU A 304 -30.50 -7.19 -4.38
C GLU A 304 -29.03 -7.66 -4.29
N GLU A 305 -28.35 -7.77 -5.44
CA GLU A 305 -26.94 -8.15 -5.51
C GLU A 305 -26.02 -7.06 -4.93
N ALA A 306 -26.31 -5.79 -5.19
CA ALA A 306 -25.57 -4.67 -4.60
C ALA A 306 -25.71 -4.61 -3.07
N GLU A 307 -26.92 -4.85 -2.56
CA GLU A 307 -27.18 -4.92 -1.13
C GLU A 307 -26.45 -6.11 -0.48
N ALA A 308 -26.52 -7.29 -1.09
CA ALA A 308 -25.78 -8.46 -0.64
C ALA A 308 -24.27 -8.19 -0.63
N GLY A 309 -23.73 -7.64 -1.73
CA GLY A 309 -22.32 -7.29 -1.87
C GLY A 309 -21.83 -6.32 -0.80
N PHE A 310 -22.61 -5.27 -0.50
CA PHE A 310 -22.26 -4.32 0.55
C PHE A 310 -22.26 -4.97 1.94
N ARG A 311 -23.28 -5.78 2.26
CA ARG A 311 -23.41 -6.42 3.59
C ARG A 311 -22.29 -7.42 3.85
N VAL A 312 -21.90 -8.24 2.86
CA VAL A 312 -20.77 -9.18 3.04
C VAL A 312 -19.45 -8.43 3.21
N MET A 313 -19.28 -7.28 2.56
CA MET A 313 -18.12 -6.43 2.80
C MET A 313 -18.12 -5.80 4.19
N MET A 314 -19.27 -5.43 4.76
CA MET A 314 -19.36 -4.97 6.16
C MET A 314 -18.93 -6.05 7.15
N ALA A 315 -19.25 -7.32 6.88
CA ALA A 315 -18.71 -8.44 7.65
C ALA A 315 -17.18 -8.56 7.47
N GLY A 316 -16.70 -8.44 6.23
CA GLY A 316 -15.27 -8.48 5.91
C GLY A 316 -14.44 -7.43 6.66
N ILE A 317 -14.95 -6.20 6.76
CA ILE A 317 -14.27 -5.08 7.45
C ILE A 317 -14.75 -4.89 8.90
N ASN A 318 -15.43 -5.89 9.48
CA ASN A 318 -15.88 -5.81 10.86
C ASN A 318 -14.69 -5.61 11.81
N PRO A 319 -14.75 -4.66 12.76
CA PRO A 319 -13.64 -4.39 13.66
C PRO A 319 -13.06 -5.61 14.39
N VAL A 320 -13.90 -6.61 14.72
CA VAL A 320 -13.45 -7.84 15.37
C VAL A 320 -12.57 -8.68 14.43
N ASN A 321 -12.94 -8.79 13.15
CA ASN A 321 -12.12 -9.47 12.14
C ASN A 321 -10.79 -8.72 11.93
N LEU A 322 -10.86 -7.39 11.81
CA LEU A 322 -9.68 -6.57 11.58
C LEU A 322 -8.72 -6.58 12.78
N GLU A 323 -9.23 -6.55 14.02
CA GLU A 323 -8.41 -6.63 15.24
C GLU A 323 -7.67 -7.97 15.34
N ALA A 324 -8.36 -9.08 15.06
CA ALA A 324 -7.77 -10.41 15.06
C ALA A 324 -6.65 -10.56 14.00
N ASN A 325 -6.70 -9.74 12.95
CA ASN A 325 -5.76 -9.71 11.85
C ASN A 325 -5.01 -8.37 11.75
N LYS A 326 -4.77 -7.69 12.89
CA LYS A 326 -4.21 -6.32 12.92
C LYS A 326 -2.81 -6.17 12.32
N ASP A 327 -2.10 -7.28 12.10
CA ASP A 327 -0.77 -7.30 11.49
C ASP A 327 -0.82 -7.49 9.95
N ALA A 328 -2.00 -7.71 9.37
CA ALA A 328 -2.16 -7.90 7.92
C ALA A 328 -2.22 -6.56 7.15
N ALA A 329 -2.65 -5.48 7.79
CA ALA A 329 -2.71 -4.15 7.21
C ALA A 329 -2.80 -3.06 8.29
N ILE A 330 -2.69 -1.80 7.87
CA ILE A 330 -3.07 -0.67 8.71
C ILE A 330 -4.55 -0.39 8.45
N TRP A 331 -5.39 -1.04 9.23
CA TRP A 331 -6.84 -0.91 9.13
C TRP A 331 -7.30 0.51 9.48
N LEU A 332 -8.22 1.06 8.69
CA LEU A 332 -8.87 2.34 8.97
C LEU A 332 -9.99 2.14 10.00
N SER A 333 -9.61 1.80 11.23
CA SER A 333 -10.54 1.58 12.34
C SER A 333 -9.95 2.10 13.65
N THR A 334 -10.71 2.95 14.34
CA THR A 334 -10.40 3.41 15.71
C THR A 334 -10.92 2.48 16.81
N ALA A 335 -11.52 1.34 16.45
CA ALA A 335 -12.13 0.43 17.43
C ALA A 335 -11.11 -0.44 18.19
N PHE A 336 -9.85 -0.48 17.76
CA PHE A 336 -8.77 -1.22 18.38
C PHE A 336 -7.44 -0.49 18.22
N GLU A 337 -6.49 -0.81 19.09
CA GLU A 337 -5.14 -0.25 18.99
C GLU A 337 -4.42 -0.76 17.74
N PRO A 338 -3.82 0.12 16.93
CA PRO A 338 -3.05 -0.28 15.76
C PRO A 338 -1.93 -1.26 16.14
N SER A 339 -1.57 -2.13 15.20
CA SER A 339 -0.39 -2.97 15.37
C SER A 339 0.88 -2.13 15.54
N LYS A 340 1.87 -2.68 16.23
CA LYS A 340 3.22 -2.10 16.30
C LYS A 340 3.84 -1.88 14.91
N ILE A 341 3.44 -2.68 13.92
CA ILE A 341 3.90 -2.54 12.54
C ILE A 341 3.28 -1.32 11.82
N ALA A 342 2.17 -0.80 12.35
CA ALA A 342 1.46 0.35 11.80
C ALA A 342 2.00 1.69 12.32
N VAL A 343 2.82 1.69 13.37
CA VAL A 343 3.29 2.90 14.07
C VAL A 343 3.93 3.89 13.10
N GLY A 344 4.78 3.43 12.19
CA GLY A 344 5.45 4.30 11.23
C GLY A 344 4.47 4.98 10.26
N ALA A 345 3.53 4.23 9.70
CA ALA A 345 2.52 4.79 8.79
C ALA A 345 1.50 5.69 9.50
N VAL A 346 1.09 5.33 10.72
CA VAL A 346 0.23 6.19 11.54
C VAL A 346 0.94 7.50 11.85
N ALA A 347 2.24 7.46 12.17
CA ALA A 347 3.05 8.65 12.38
C ALA A 347 3.21 9.47 11.08
N THR A 348 3.42 8.82 9.93
CA THR A 348 3.43 9.47 8.60
C THR A 348 2.12 10.22 8.34
N ALA A 349 0.97 9.57 8.53
CA ALA A 349 -0.34 10.16 8.34
C ALA A 349 -0.60 11.32 9.32
N SER A 350 -0.26 11.12 10.60
CA SER A 350 -0.40 12.15 11.65
C SER A 350 0.53 13.35 11.43
N GLY A 351 1.66 13.14 10.75
CA GLY A 351 2.58 14.19 10.30
C GLY A 351 2.07 15.00 9.10
N GLY A 352 0.88 14.68 8.57
CA GLY A 352 0.25 15.44 7.49
C GLY A 352 0.65 15.01 6.08
N ALA A 353 1.18 13.80 5.91
CA ALA A 353 1.42 13.25 4.57
C ALA A 353 0.12 13.27 3.74
N PRO A 354 0.13 13.81 2.52
CA PRO A 354 -1.08 13.94 1.72
C PRO A 354 -1.54 12.57 1.19
N GLY A 355 -2.83 12.42 0.92
CA GLY A 355 -3.31 11.31 0.11
C GLY A 355 -2.71 11.36 -1.30
N TYR A 356 -2.44 10.20 -1.90
CA TYR A 356 -1.94 10.16 -3.28
C TYR A 356 -2.92 10.89 -4.21
N PRO A 357 -2.50 11.93 -4.97
CA PRO A 357 -3.40 12.79 -5.74
C PRO A 357 -3.82 12.15 -7.07
N ALA A 358 -4.39 10.94 -6.99
CA ALA A 358 -4.80 10.12 -8.12
C ALA A 358 -5.68 10.91 -9.11
N SER A 359 -5.23 10.98 -10.35
CA SER A 359 -5.95 11.59 -11.46
C SER A 359 -5.42 11.06 -12.78
N SER A 360 -6.20 11.21 -13.86
CA SER A 360 -5.73 10.88 -15.21
C SER A 360 -4.45 11.64 -15.60
N LYS A 361 -4.31 12.91 -15.17
CA LYS A 361 -3.08 13.70 -15.33
C LYS A 361 -1.90 13.09 -14.57
N LEU A 362 -2.09 12.77 -13.29
CA LEU A 362 -1.03 12.20 -12.48
C LEU A 362 -0.60 10.81 -12.96
N GLY A 363 -1.52 9.97 -13.46
CA GLY A 363 -1.17 8.66 -14.00
C GLY A 363 -0.17 8.75 -15.18
N ILE A 364 -0.37 9.72 -16.07
CA ILE A 364 0.58 10.01 -17.16
C ILE A 364 1.91 10.50 -16.59
N LEU A 365 1.88 11.52 -15.72
CA LEU A 365 3.09 12.12 -15.17
C LEU A 365 3.92 11.12 -14.36
N HIS A 366 3.28 10.29 -13.53
CA HIS A 366 3.88 9.18 -12.81
C HIS A 366 4.62 8.22 -13.76
N THR A 367 3.96 7.85 -14.87
CA THR A 367 4.56 6.94 -15.87
C THR A 367 5.82 7.56 -16.49
N ASN A 368 5.79 8.86 -16.77
CA ASN A 368 6.94 9.57 -17.34
C ASN A 368 8.10 9.71 -16.36
N PHE A 369 7.82 9.95 -15.07
CA PHE A 369 8.85 9.85 -14.02
C PHE A 369 9.48 8.45 -14.02
N GLY A 370 8.65 7.41 -13.95
CA GLY A 370 9.11 6.03 -13.90
C GLY A 370 10.00 5.62 -15.06
N ASN A 371 9.73 6.14 -16.25
CA ASN A 371 10.49 5.87 -17.46
C ASN A 371 11.79 6.68 -17.57
N THR A 372 11.88 7.86 -16.93
CA THR A 372 12.94 8.84 -17.24
C THR A 372 13.91 9.07 -16.08
N VAL A 373 13.46 8.95 -14.81
CA VAL A 373 14.33 9.20 -13.64
C VAL A 373 15.55 8.28 -13.59
N GLY A 374 15.45 7.06 -14.13
CA GLY A 374 16.57 6.11 -14.21
C GLY A 374 17.77 6.64 -15.01
N ASP A 375 17.55 7.49 -16.01
CA ASP A 375 18.62 8.08 -16.82
C ASP A 375 19.47 9.05 -15.99
N PHE A 376 18.84 9.86 -15.13
CA PHE A 376 19.56 10.70 -14.17
C PHE A 376 20.33 9.86 -13.15
N LEU A 377 19.69 8.85 -12.57
CA LEU A 377 20.29 8.00 -11.54
C LEU A 377 21.47 7.17 -12.06
N SER A 378 21.49 6.83 -13.35
CA SER A 378 22.63 6.19 -14.02
C SER A 378 23.69 7.16 -14.52
N GLY A 379 23.40 8.47 -14.55
CA GLY A 379 24.29 9.51 -15.06
C GLY A 379 24.23 9.70 -16.59
N ALA A 380 23.22 9.12 -17.26
CA ALA A 380 22.97 9.30 -18.69
C ALA A 380 22.39 10.68 -19.04
N ALA A 381 21.77 11.37 -18.07
CA ALA A 381 21.20 12.71 -18.23
C ALA A 381 21.47 13.62 -17.02
N SER A 382 21.46 14.94 -17.23
CA SER A 382 21.44 15.92 -16.12
C SER A 382 20.06 15.99 -15.48
N ALA A 383 19.96 16.60 -14.30
CA ALA A 383 18.68 16.78 -13.61
C ALA A 383 17.71 17.63 -14.46
N GLU A 384 18.21 18.73 -15.03
CA GLU A 384 17.44 19.65 -15.87
C GLU A 384 16.93 18.96 -17.13
N ALA A 385 17.80 18.24 -17.85
CA ALA A 385 17.42 17.51 -19.07
C ALA A 385 16.39 16.40 -18.77
N THR A 386 16.49 15.76 -17.61
CA THR A 386 15.55 14.73 -17.16
C THR A 386 14.16 15.33 -16.93
N LEU A 387 14.06 16.44 -16.20
CA LEU A 387 12.79 17.10 -15.91
C LEU A 387 12.16 17.75 -17.15
N GLU A 388 12.97 18.36 -18.01
CA GLU A 388 12.52 18.89 -19.31
C GLU A 388 11.89 17.78 -20.17
N LYS A 389 12.55 16.62 -20.24
CA LYS A 389 12.01 15.46 -20.96
C LYS A 389 10.71 14.96 -20.34
N ILE A 390 10.60 14.89 -19.02
CA ILE A 390 9.36 14.48 -18.33
C ILE A 390 8.19 15.38 -18.69
N GLU A 391 8.39 16.71 -18.68
CA GLU A 391 7.33 17.66 -19.03
C GLU A 391 6.96 17.60 -20.52
N ALA A 392 7.93 17.40 -21.41
CA ALA A 392 7.70 17.23 -22.84
C ALA A 392 6.92 15.94 -23.15
N ASP A 393 7.30 14.83 -22.54
CA ASP A 393 6.62 13.53 -22.68
C ASP A 393 5.21 13.58 -22.09
N TYR A 394 5.03 14.33 -20.98
CA TYR A 394 3.71 14.55 -20.38
C TYR A 394 2.83 15.34 -21.33
N THR A 395 3.33 16.43 -21.89
CA THR A 395 2.59 17.28 -22.84
C THR A 395 2.13 16.49 -24.05
N THR A 396 3.01 15.63 -24.61
CA THR A 396 2.69 14.77 -25.74
C THR A 396 1.57 13.79 -25.37
N SER A 397 1.76 13.03 -24.30
CA SER A 397 0.80 12.01 -23.84
C SER A 397 -0.55 12.60 -23.42
N ALA A 398 -0.54 13.78 -22.80
CA ALA A 398 -1.75 14.46 -22.35
C ALA A 398 -2.58 14.98 -23.54
N LYS A 399 -1.94 15.47 -24.62
CA LYS A 399 -2.63 15.84 -25.87
C LYS A 399 -3.29 14.63 -26.54
N GLU A 400 -2.59 13.50 -26.60
CA GLU A 400 -3.15 12.26 -27.17
C GLU A 400 -4.38 11.77 -26.42
N LYS A 401 -4.45 12.03 -25.11
CA LYS A 401 -5.61 11.71 -24.25
C LYS A 401 -6.65 12.84 -24.15
N GLY A 402 -6.48 13.94 -24.89
CA GLY A 402 -7.42 15.07 -24.89
C GLY A 402 -7.49 15.86 -23.58
N LEU A 403 -6.41 15.85 -22.79
CA LEU A 403 -6.29 16.59 -21.52
C LEU A 403 -5.69 17.99 -21.68
N LEU A 404 -5.05 18.25 -22.84
CA LEU A 404 -4.40 19.52 -23.22
C LEU A 404 -4.84 20.00 -24.59
#